data_AF-A0A2J6WUB6-F1
#
_entry.id   AF-A0A2J6WUB6-F1
#
_cell.length_a   1.000
_cell.length_b   1.000
_cell.length_c   1.000
_cell.angle_alpha   90.00
_cell.angle_beta   90.00
_cell.angle_gamma   90.00
#
_symmetry.space_group_name_H-M   'P 1'
#
loop_
_entity.id
_entity.type
_entity.pdbx_description
1 polymer ?
#
loop_
_entity_poly.entity_id
_entity_poly.type
_entity_poly.pdbx_seq_one_letter_code
_entity_poly.pdbx_strand_id
1 'polypeptide(L)'
;MVNVRWKIREHRELNNVFRLLNMNERHSYILEILSKNYRKRMYQIWKELPAMVLKYYGIVISDKISPEVFREIFVEEIYFRNGFLPGPNDIVIDAGAYYGDSAIWWVKKFGAKVFAFEPLIDVYNILKRTLN
;
A
#
# COMPACT_ATOMS: atom_id res chain seq x y z
N MET A 1 17.09 -14.19 16.72
CA MET A 1 16.15 -13.50 17.65
C MET A 1 15.05 -12.87 16.82
N VAL A 2 13.78 -13.12 17.12
CA VAL A 2 12.66 -12.47 16.42
C VAL A 2 12.64 -11.00 16.82
N ASN A 3 12.68 -10.10 15.84
CA ASN A 3 12.58 -8.66 16.09
C ASN A 3 11.14 -8.34 16.52
N VAL A 4 10.95 -8.05 17.81
CA VAL A 4 9.63 -7.76 18.40
C VAL A 4 8.96 -6.57 17.71
N ARG A 5 9.73 -5.55 17.29
CA ARG A 5 9.17 -4.38 16.58
C ARG A 5 8.59 -4.78 15.23
N TRP A 6 9.25 -5.68 14.51
CA TRP A 6 8.75 -6.20 13.24
C TRP A 6 7.43 -6.94 13.42
N LYS A 7 7.30 -7.78 14.46
CA LYS A 7 6.04 -8.49 14.76
C LYS A 7 4.89 -7.56 15.15
N ILE A 8 5.17 -6.52 15.93
CA ILE A 8 4.15 -5.51 16.28
C ILE A 8 3.65 -4.80 15.02
N ARG A 9 4.58 -4.42 14.12
CA ARG A 9 4.23 -3.80 12.84
C ARG A 9 3.39 -4.73 11.97
N GLU A 10 3.81 -5.99 11.83
CA GLU A 10 3.10 -7.01 11.05
C GLU A 10 1.65 -7.18 11.51
N HIS A 11 1.44 -7.29 12.81
CA HIS A 11 0.11 -7.41 13.38
C HIS A 11 -0.77 -6.19 13.11
N ARG A 12 -0.21 -4.98 13.19
CA ARG A 12 -0.96 -3.75 12.91
C ARG A 12 -1.40 -3.70 11.45
N GLU A 13 -0.47 -3.94 10.53
CA GLU A 13 -0.73 -3.90 9.09
C GLU A 13 -1.73 -4.97 8.67
N LEU A 14 -1.60 -6.21 9.14
CA LEU A 14 -2.58 -7.28 8.86
C LEU A 14 -3.98 -6.91 9.33
N ASN A 15 -4.13 -6.43 10.57
CA ASN A 15 -5.44 -6.04 11.10
C ASN A 15 -6.03 -4.83 10.36
N ASN A 16 -5.20 -3.86 9.97
CA ASN A 16 -5.64 -2.72 9.17
C ASN A 16 -6.19 -3.17 7.81
N VAL A 17 -5.50 -4.11 7.16
CA VAL A 17 -5.91 -4.64 5.85
C VAL A 17 -7.15 -5.51 5.97
N PHE A 18 -7.23 -6.39 6.97
CA PHE A 18 -8.45 -7.16 7.22
C PHE A 18 -9.66 -6.25 7.40
N ARG A 19 -9.49 -5.13 8.10
CA ARG A 19 -10.54 -4.11 8.23
C ARG A 19 -10.84 -3.41 6.90
N LEU A 20 -9.82 -2.96 6.17
CA LEU A 20 -9.99 -2.28 4.88
C LEU A 20 -10.75 -3.14 3.87
N LEU A 21 -10.41 -4.42 3.83
CA LEU A 21 -10.96 -5.41 2.90
C LEU A 21 -12.24 -6.09 3.41
N ASN A 22 -12.76 -5.68 4.58
CA ASN A 22 -13.92 -6.30 5.25
C ASN A 22 -13.79 -7.83 5.41
N MET A 23 -12.58 -8.32 5.70
CA MET A 23 -12.32 -9.74 5.92
C MET A 23 -12.68 -10.14 7.36
N ASN A 24 -13.28 -11.31 7.52
CA ASN A 24 -13.65 -11.85 8.85
C ASN A 24 -12.44 -12.54 9.52
N GLU A 25 -11.29 -11.88 9.53
CA GLU A 25 -10.06 -12.37 10.13
C GLU A 25 -9.50 -11.36 11.13
N ARG A 26 -8.76 -11.89 12.12
CA ARG A 26 -7.97 -11.09 13.05
C ARG A 26 -6.62 -11.75 13.23
N HIS A 27 -5.57 -10.94 13.26
CA HIS A 27 -4.24 -11.42 13.55
C HIS A 27 -4.08 -11.71 15.06
N SER A 28 -3.52 -12.87 15.41
CA SER A 28 -3.34 -13.31 16.80
C SER A 28 -1.91 -13.82 17.05
N TYR A 29 -1.19 -13.13 17.93
CA TYR A 29 0.16 -13.52 18.33
C TYR A 29 0.20 -14.90 19.01
N ILE A 30 -0.82 -15.23 19.80
CA ILE A 30 -0.91 -16.50 20.50
C ILE A 30 -0.98 -17.64 19.48
N LEU A 31 -1.83 -17.50 18.46
CA LEU A 31 -1.98 -18.50 17.42
C LEU A 31 -0.73 -18.60 16.52
N GLU A 32 -0.02 -17.50 16.28
CA GLU A 32 1.26 -17.55 15.56
C GLU A 32 2.33 -18.37 16.29
N ILE A 33 2.38 -18.28 17.62
CA ILE A 33 3.33 -19.05 18.44
C ILE A 33 2.92 -20.52 18.48
N LEU A 34 1.63 -20.78 18.76
CA LEU A 34 1.12 -22.13 19.04
C LEU A 34 0.83 -22.97 17.78
N SER A 35 0.58 -22.34 16.62
CA SER A 35 0.16 -23.05 15.41
C SER A 35 1.04 -22.73 14.21
N LYS A 36 1.77 -23.75 13.74
CA LYS A 36 2.59 -23.68 12.51
C LYS A 36 1.72 -23.39 11.28
N ASN A 37 0.51 -23.95 11.22
CA ASN A 37 -0.42 -23.73 10.12
C ASN A 37 -0.92 -22.29 10.09
N TYR A 38 -1.29 -21.74 11.26
CA TYR A 38 -1.69 -20.34 11.37
C TYR A 38 -0.56 -19.40 10.94
N ARG A 39 0.67 -19.64 11.43
CA ARG A 39 1.86 -18.87 11.04
C ARG A 39 2.12 -18.90 9.53
N LYS A 40 2.02 -20.08 8.90
CA LYS A 40 2.19 -20.21 7.45
C LYS A 40 1.14 -19.42 6.69
N ARG A 41 -0.12 -19.48 7.13
CA ARG A 41 -1.23 -18.72 6.55
C ARG A 41 -1.03 -17.21 6.67
N MET A 42 -0.68 -16.72 7.86
CA MET A 42 -0.45 -15.28 8.07
C MET A 42 0.72 -14.77 7.24
N TYR A 43 1.80 -15.56 7.13
CA TYR A 43 2.92 -15.21 6.25
C TYR A 43 2.55 -15.15 4.77
N GLN A 44 1.64 -16.02 4.30
CA GLN A 44 1.13 -15.96 2.93
C GLN A 44 0.31 -14.69 2.70
N ILE A 45 -0.63 -14.40 3.60
CA ILE A 45 -1.42 -13.17 3.54
C ILE A 45 -0.50 -11.94 3.56
N TRP A 46 0.50 -11.93 4.45
CA TRP A 46 1.46 -10.84 4.55
C TRP A 46 2.18 -10.55 3.23
N LYS A 47 2.58 -11.59 2.50
CA LYS A 47 3.22 -11.45 1.18
C LYS A 47 2.28 -10.95 0.10
N GLU A 48 1.02 -11.36 0.16
CA GLU A 48 0.02 -10.98 -0.83
C GLU A 48 -0.60 -9.62 -0.53
N LEU A 49 -0.38 -9.09 0.67
CA LEU A 49 -0.99 -7.89 1.21
C LEU A 49 -0.90 -6.69 0.26
N PRO A 50 0.26 -6.30 -0.30
CA PRO A 50 0.32 -5.16 -1.21
C PRO A 50 -0.55 -5.36 -2.46
N ALA A 51 -0.52 -6.57 -3.04
CA ALA A 51 -1.33 -6.91 -4.21
C ALA A 51 -2.83 -6.90 -3.89
N MET A 52 -3.23 -7.38 -2.70
CA MET A 52 -4.63 -7.35 -2.26
C MET A 52 -5.14 -5.91 -2.14
N VAL A 53 -4.34 -4.99 -1.58
CA VAL A 53 -4.72 -3.59 -1.43
C VAL A 53 -4.79 -2.89 -2.78
N LEU A 54 -3.84 -3.12 -3.69
CA LEU A 54 -3.89 -2.59 -5.06
C LEU A 54 -5.15 -3.05 -5.79
N LYS A 55 -5.50 -4.34 -5.67
CA LYS A 55 -6.73 -4.89 -6.24
C LYS A 55 -7.99 -4.23 -5.67
N TYR A 56 -8.03 -3.99 -4.36
CA TYR A 56 -9.14 -3.29 -3.70
C TYR A 56 -9.37 -1.89 -4.27
N TYR A 57 -8.29 -1.15 -4.54
CA TYR A 57 -8.36 0.18 -5.17
C TYR A 57 -8.56 0.13 -6.69
N GLY A 58 -8.64 -1.06 -7.29
CA GLY A 58 -8.78 -1.27 -8.73
C GLY A 58 -7.56 -0.79 -9.53
N ILE A 59 -6.36 -0.98 -8.98
CA ILE A 59 -5.10 -0.56 -9.59
C ILE A 59 -4.50 -1.76 -10.33
N VAL A 60 -4.20 -1.57 -11.62
CA VAL A 60 -3.48 -2.55 -12.44
C VAL A 60 -2.05 -2.07 -12.60
N ILE A 61 -1.09 -2.85 -12.11
CA ILE A 61 0.34 -2.54 -12.26
C ILE A 61 0.92 -3.35 -13.41
N SER A 62 1.89 -2.78 -14.13
CA SER A 62 2.63 -3.52 -15.15
C SER A 62 3.46 -4.64 -14.50
N ASP A 63 3.70 -5.73 -15.23
CA ASP A 63 4.52 -6.87 -14.78
C ASP A 63 5.96 -6.49 -14.35
N LYS A 64 6.42 -5.29 -14.72
CA LYS A 64 7.74 -4.77 -14.36
C LYS A 64 7.81 -4.16 -12.97
N ILE A 65 6.67 -3.90 -12.31
CA ILE A 65 6.65 -3.25 -11.00
C ILE A 65 6.19 -4.28 -9.96
N SER A 66 6.99 -4.44 -8.90
CA SER A 66 6.60 -5.28 -7.77
C SER A 66 5.48 -4.60 -6.96
N PRO A 67 4.39 -5.31 -6.59
CA PRO A 67 3.38 -4.78 -5.67
C PRO A 67 3.95 -4.22 -4.37
N GLU A 68 5.06 -4.76 -3.88
CA GLU A 68 5.72 -4.33 -2.65
C GLU A 68 6.15 -2.85 -2.68
N VAL A 69 6.38 -2.28 -3.87
CA VAL A 69 6.70 -0.85 -4.01
C VAL A 69 5.58 0.03 -3.44
N PHE A 70 4.34 -0.41 -3.55
CA PHE A 70 3.18 0.35 -3.09
C PHE A 70 2.87 0.15 -1.61
N ARG A 71 3.57 -0.76 -0.92
CA ARG A 71 3.27 -1.12 0.47
C ARG A 71 3.40 0.09 1.40
N GLU A 72 4.47 0.87 1.28
CA GLU A 72 4.70 2.02 2.16
C GLU A 72 3.55 3.04 2.06
N ILE A 73 3.05 3.28 0.85
CA ILE A 73 2.01 4.29 0.61
C ILE A 73 0.61 3.78 0.96
N PHE A 74 0.26 2.58 0.49
CA PHE A 74 -1.10 2.06 0.62
C PHE A 74 -1.36 1.30 1.91
N VAL A 75 -0.32 0.71 2.50
CA VAL A 75 -0.44 -0.14 3.70
C VAL A 75 0.10 0.58 4.93
N GLU A 76 1.30 1.14 4.82
CA GLU A 76 1.93 1.86 5.94
C GLU A 76 1.45 3.33 6.01
N GLU A 77 0.80 3.81 4.95
CA GLU A 77 0.18 5.14 4.85
C GLU A 77 1.13 6.28 5.22
N ILE A 78 2.39 6.22 4.75
CA ILE A 78 3.46 7.17 5.14
C ILE A 78 3.14 8.65 4.88
N TYR A 79 2.25 8.93 3.91
CA TYR A 79 1.78 10.27 3.57
C TYR A 79 0.56 10.72 4.36
N PHE A 80 -0.03 9.85 5.18
CA PHE A 80 -1.18 10.19 6.01
C PHE A 80 -0.72 11.01 7.23
N ARG A 81 -0.66 12.34 7.05
CA ARG A 81 -0.25 13.29 8.10
C ARG A 81 -1.31 14.35 8.32
N ASN A 82 -1.73 14.51 9.57
CA ASN A 82 -2.72 15.52 9.96
C ASN A 82 -2.29 16.92 9.52
N GLY A 83 -3.22 17.68 8.94
CA GLY A 83 -2.98 19.03 8.42
C GLY A 83 -2.32 19.08 7.03
N PHE A 84 -2.01 17.92 6.43
CA PHE A 84 -1.41 17.82 5.09
C PHE A 84 -2.17 16.80 4.22
N LEU A 85 -3.49 16.76 4.35
CA LEU A 85 -4.36 15.88 3.56
C LEU A 85 -5.23 16.71 2.63
N PRO A 86 -5.25 16.42 1.32
CA PRO A 86 -6.13 17.10 0.40
C PRO A 86 -7.59 16.67 0.63
N GLY A 87 -8.51 17.57 0.31
CA GLY A 87 -9.92 17.26 0.15
C GLY A 87 -10.26 16.76 -1.26
N PRO A 88 -11.50 16.31 -1.48
CA PRO A 88 -11.99 15.96 -2.80
C PRO A 88 -11.89 17.14 -3.78
N ASN A 89 -11.36 16.89 -4.97
CA ASN A 89 -11.10 17.86 -6.04
C ASN A 89 -10.00 18.90 -5.78
N ASP A 90 -9.34 18.87 -4.62
CA ASP A 90 -8.14 19.69 -4.41
C ASP A 90 -7.05 19.30 -5.41
N ILE A 91 -6.20 20.28 -5.75
CA ILE A 91 -5.08 20.07 -6.66
C ILE A 91 -3.86 19.63 -5.85
N VAL A 92 -3.32 18.47 -6.19
CA VAL A 92 -2.05 17.96 -5.67
C VAL A 92 -1.02 17.98 -6.79
N ILE A 93 0.14 18.57 -6.51
CA ILE A 93 1.31 18.50 -7.38
C ILE A 93 2.24 17.47 -6.78
N ASP A 94 2.42 16.35 -7.46
CA ASP A 94 3.25 15.24 -7.02
C ASP A 94 4.60 15.30 -7.75
N ALA A 95 5.58 15.93 -7.11
CA ALA A 95 6.91 16.15 -7.66
C ALA A 95 7.85 14.98 -7.28
N GLY A 96 8.34 14.26 -8.28
CA GLY A 96 9.08 13.00 -8.07
C GLY A 96 8.13 11.82 -7.87
N ALA A 97 7.10 11.73 -8.73
CA ALA A 97 6.03 10.74 -8.62
C ALA A 97 6.47 9.30 -8.88
N TYR A 98 7.73 9.07 -9.28
CA TYR A 98 8.32 7.75 -9.48
C TYR A 98 7.46 6.85 -10.38
N TYR A 99 6.88 5.77 -9.87
CA TYR A 99 6.00 4.86 -10.64
C TYR A 99 4.51 5.23 -10.56
N GLY A 100 4.16 6.31 -9.85
CA GLY A 100 2.81 6.85 -9.73
C GLY A 100 2.05 6.35 -8.50
N ASP A 101 2.73 5.68 -7.58
CA ASP A 101 2.18 5.12 -6.36
C ASP A 101 1.57 6.20 -5.44
N SER A 102 2.29 7.29 -5.17
CA SER A 102 1.75 8.44 -4.44
C SER A 102 0.61 9.10 -5.21
N ALA A 103 0.78 9.35 -6.51
CA ALA A 103 -0.22 9.99 -7.35
C ALA A 103 -1.56 9.23 -7.34
N ILE A 104 -1.52 7.91 -7.52
CA ILE A 104 -2.71 7.06 -7.47
C ILE A 104 -3.32 7.07 -6.07
N TRP A 105 -2.50 7.06 -5.02
CA TRP A 105 -3.00 7.10 -3.64
C TRP A 105 -3.79 8.39 -3.37
N TRP A 106 -3.28 9.54 -3.80
CA TRP A 106 -3.97 10.82 -3.68
C TRP A 106 -5.34 10.82 -4.39
N VAL A 107 -5.40 10.29 -5.61
CA VAL A 107 -6.66 10.16 -6.36
C VAL A 107 -7.63 9.19 -5.67
N LYS A 108 -7.18 7.96 -5.39
CA LYS A 108 -8.05 6.87 -4.94
C LYS A 108 -8.53 7.05 -3.51
N LYS A 109 -7.71 7.63 -2.64
CA LYS A 109 -8.03 7.75 -1.21
C LYS A 109 -8.72 9.07 -0.88
N PHE A 110 -8.37 10.16 -1.56
CA PHE A 110 -8.89 11.50 -1.25
C PHE A 110 -9.77 12.11 -2.34
N GLY A 111 -9.80 11.53 -3.55
CA GLY A 111 -10.52 12.11 -4.68
C GLY A 111 -9.87 13.39 -5.19
N ALA A 112 -8.56 13.57 -4.98
CA ALA A 112 -7.82 14.73 -5.44
C ALA A 112 -7.59 14.71 -6.96
N LYS A 113 -7.33 15.89 -7.53
CA LYS A 113 -6.82 16.05 -8.91
C LYS A 113 -5.30 16.15 -8.83
N VAL A 114 -4.60 15.23 -9.49
CA VAL A 114 -3.15 15.09 -9.33
C VAL A 114 -2.42 15.43 -10.62
N PHE A 115 -1.40 16.28 -10.51
CA PHE A 115 -0.38 16.49 -11.54
C PHE A 115 0.90 15.80 -11.08
N ALA A 116 1.24 14.69 -11.72
CA ALA A 116 2.43 13.90 -11.40
C ALA A 116 3.61 14.29 -12.31
N PHE A 117 4.78 14.50 -11.73
CA PHE A 117 6.01 14.85 -12.43
C PHE A 117 7.14 13.88 -12.05
N GLU A 118 7.87 13.37 -13.05
CA GLU A 118 9.04 12.53 -12.86
C GLU A 118 10.14 12.95 -13.86
N PRO A 119 11.30 13.45 -13.40
CA PRO A 119 12.34 13.95 -14.29
C PRO A 119 13.17 12.86 -14.99
N LEU A 120 13.25 11.63 -14.44
CA LEU A 120 14.03 10.56 -15.05
C LEU A 120 13.22 9.89 -16.17
N ILE A 121 13.68 10.03 -17.42
CA ILE A 121 12.92 9.62 -18.61
C ILE A 121 12.47 8.15 -18.58
N ASP A 122 13.32 7.24 -18.11
CA ASP A 122 12.99 5.81 -18.04
C ASP A 122 11.91 5.52 -17.00
N VAL A 123 11.96 6.22 -15.86
CA VAL A 123 10.97 6.12 -14.78
C VAL A 123 9.66 6.79 -15.22
N TYR A 124 9.73 7.96 -15.86
CA TYR A 124 8.58 8.65 -16.44
C TYR A 124 7.83 7.77 -17.45
N ASN A 125 8.54 7.00 -18.27
CA ASN A 125 7.90 6.07 -19.21
C ASN A 125 7.14 4.94 -18.49
N ILE A 126 7.59 4.54 -17.30
CA ILE A 126 6.88 3.58 -16.45
C ILE A 126 5.67 4.27 -15.81
N LEU A 127 5.87 5.44 -15.18
CA LEU A 127 4.81 6.28 -14.60
C LEU A 127 3.65 6.47 -15.58
N LYS A 128 3.97 6.89 -16.81
CA LYS A 128 2.99 7.15 -17.86
C LYS A 128 2.17 5.91 -18.20
N ARG A 129 2.74 4.71 -18.15
CA ARG A 129 1.98 3.46 -18.38
C ARG A 129 1.13 3.08 -17.18
N THR A 130 1.57 3.40 -15.97
CA THR A 130 0.83 3.10 -14.73
C THR A 130 -0.38 4.04 -14.53
N LEU A 131 -0.31 5.27 -15.03
CA LEU A 131 -1.36 6.27 -14.88
C LEU A 131 -2.38 6.33 -16.03
N ASN A 132 -2.15 5.62 -17.14
CA ASN A 132 -3.08 5.53 -18.28
C ASN A 132 -3.88 4.23 -18.23
#